data_AF-A0A0Q7IVH3-F1
#
_entry.id   AF-A0A0Q7IVH3-F1
#
_cell.length_a   1.000
_cell.length_b   1.000
_cell.length_c   1.000
_cell.angle_alpha   90.00
_cell.angle_beta   90.00
_cell.angle_gamma   90.00
#
_symmetry.space_group_name_H-M   'P 1'
#
loop_
_entity.id
_entity.type
_entity.pdbx_description
1 polymer ?
#
loop_
_entity_poly.entity_id
_entity_poly.type
_entity_poly.pdbx_seq_one_letter_code
_entity_poly.pdbx_strand_id
1 'polypeptide(L)'
;MLEMRAQSAPAGRHSGPSSLAYNLAGIAVLVLLLAVGMAYLVDELGRSSRIPAPSLDDADPVSQTISGRELSIPAAWFRYGEQIRDGFTSQIDLRILYAPEGVETPMPVDITLLPRSRARASASLLDRVYLHQFADETLDGVPGLVGKPMLASNGYAGESVWYDALSPNPFVAKCEQPLAPDGAAQCVRTVYLPSGIAAVYTFDATILQSWRQFDGEMQRWLEPVGAW
;
A
#
# COMPACT_ATOMS: atom_id res chain seq x y z
N MET A 1 -19.23 86.80 39.71
CA MET A 1 -18.69 86.94 38.34
C MET A 1 -18.36 85.54 37.87
N LEU A 2 -18.98 85.08 36.79
CA LEU A 2 -18.93 83.69 36.31
C LEU A 2 -17.51 83.26 35.94
N GLU A 3 -17.03 82.14 36.48
CA GLU A 3 -15.97 81.36 35.84
C GLU A 3 -16.57 80.10 35.21
N MET A 4 -16.54 80.08 33.87
CA MET A 4 -16.89 78.95 33.02
C MET A 4 -15.84 77.85 33.15
N ARG A 5 -16.20 76.70 33.76
CA ARG A 5 -15.45 75.46 33.60
C ARG A 5 -15.87 74.79 32.30
N ALA A 6 -14.97 74.83 31.31
CA ALA A 6 -15.13 74.10 30.05
C ALA A 6 -15.06 72.59 30.32
N GLN A 7 -16.11 71.86 29.96
CA GLN A 7 -16.07 70.42 29.74
C GLN A 7 -15.39 70.15 28.40
N SER A 8 -14.35 69.33 28.41
CA SER A 8 -13.78 68.76 27.19
C SER A 8 -13.95 67.24 27.23
N ALA A 9 -14.67 66.71 26.24
CA ALA A 9 -14.96 65.29 26.07
C ALA A 9 -13.68 64.48 25.76
N PRO A 10 -13.63 63.17 26.11
CA PRO A 10 -12.50 62.33 25.73
C PRO A 10 -12.60 61.97 24.25
N ALA A 11 -11.55 62.28 23.49
CA ALA A 11 -11.41 61.82 22.12
C ALA A 11 -11.08 60.31 22.12
N GLY A 12 -12.04 59.47 21.73
CA GLY A 12 -11.79 58.06 21.48
C GLY A 12 -10.85 57.89 20.29
N ARG A 13 -9.60 57.50 20.56
CA ARG A 13 -8.64 57.11 19.52
C ARG A 13 -9.14 55.83 18.85
N HIS A 14 -9.63 55.97 17.62
CA HIS A 14 -9.80 54.82 16.73
C HIS A 14 -8.43 54.24 16.40
N SER A 15 -8.18 53.03 16.88
CA SER A 15 -6.98 52.25 16.57
C SER A 15 -7.19 51.60 15.20
N GLY A 16 -6.86 52.30 14.12
CA GLY A 16 -6.82 51.67 12.80
C GLY A 16 -5.78 50.54 12.79
N PRO A 17 -6.00 49.45 12.04
CA PRO A 17 -5.03 48.36 11.95
C PRO A 17 -3.67 48.91 11.50
N SER A 18 -2.64 48.66 12.31
CA SER A 18 -1.29 49.16 12.05
C SER A 18 -0.75 48.59 10.73
N SER A 19 0.03 49.39 9.99
CA SER A 19 0.73 48.94 8.77
C SER A 19 1.56 47.66 8.98
N LEU A 20 1.97 47.40 10.22
CA LEU A 20 2.63 46.17 10.65
C LEU A 20 1.73 44.93 10.52
N ALA A 21 0.43 45.04 10.83
CA ALA A 21 -0.53 43.95 10.64
C ALA A 21 -0.72 43.61 9.15
N TYR A 22 -0.74 44.61 8.28
CA TYR A 22 -0.83 44.40 6.82
C TYR A 22 0.43 43.73 6.25
N ASN A 23 1.62 44.14 6.69
CA ASN A 23 2.87 43.51 6.28
C ASN A 23 2.95 42.04 6.75
N LEU A 24 2.57 41.77 7.99
CA LEU A 24 2.54 40.40 8.52
C LEU A 24 1.52 39.52 7.78
N ALA A 25 0.34 40.04 7.46
CA ALA A 25 -0.66 39.32 6.68
C ALA A 25 -0.14 39.02 5.26
N GLY A 26 0.53 39.97 4.60
CA GLY A 26 1.13 39.77 3.29
C GLY A 26 2.22 38.68 3.30
N ILE A 27 3.10 38.70 4.30
CA ILE A 27 4.14 37.67 4.47
C ILE A 27 3.50 36.30 4.74
N ALA A 28 2.49 36.22 5.61
CA ALA A 28 1.80 34.98 5.93
C ALA A 28 1.15 34.35 4.68
N VAL A 29 0.47 35.16 3.86
CA VAL A 29 -0.11 34.71 2.59
C VAL A 29 0.98 34.24 1.63
N LEU A 30 2.09 34.96 1.53
CA LEU A 30 3.19 34.59 0.65
C LEU A 30 3.83 33.26 1.08
N VAL A 31 4.09 33.07 2.37
CA VAL A 31 4.61 31.81 2.93
C VAL A 31 3.63 30.67 2.67
N LEU A 32 2.32 30.89 2.86
CA LEU A 32 1.29 29.88 2.60
C LEU A 32 1.28 29.46 1.12
N LEU A 33 1.31 30.43 0.20
CA LEU A 33 1.37 30.15 -1.24
C LEU A 33 2.65 29.42 -1.64
N LEU A 34 3.78 29.78 -1.04
CA LEU A 34 5.07 29.13 -1.29
C LEU A 34 5.08 27.68 -0.77
N ALA A 35 4.49 27.44 0.41
CA ALA A 35 4.33 26.10 0.97
C ALA A 35 3.44 25.21 0.10
N VAL A 36 2.31 25.74 -0.37
CA VAL A 36 1.41 25.04 -1.30
C VAL A 36 2.13 24.77 -2.63
N GLY A 37 2.81 25.77 -3.18
CA GLY A 37 3.60 25.61 -4.41
C GLY A 37 4.67 24.53 -4.30
N MET A 38 5.41 24.51 -3.18
CA MET A 38 6.39 23.45 -2.88
C MET A 38 5.74 22.07 -2.76
N ALA A 39 4.58 21.96 -2.11
CA ALA A 39 3.86 20.69 -2.00
C ALA A 39 3.47 20.12 -3.38
N TYR A 40 2.94 20.96 -4.28
CA TYR A 40 2.64 20.54 -5.65
C TYR A 40 3.88 20.17 -6.47
N LEU A 41 5.00 20.88 -6.25
CA LEU A 41 6.25 20.61 -6.96
C LEU A 41 6.88 19.28 -6.51
N VAL A 42 6.82 18.98 -5.20
CA VAL A 42 7.23 17.67 -4.65
C VAL A 42 6.33 16.56 -5.17
N ASP A 43 5.01 16.78 -5.23
CA ASP A 43 4.06 15.79 -5.75
C ASP A 43 4.31 15.48 -7.24
N GLU A 44 4.58 16.51 -8.07
CA GLU A 44 4.90 16.31 -9.50
C GLU A 44 6.27 15.65 -9.73
N LEU A 45 7.29 16.00 -8.94
CA LEU A 45 8.58 15.31 -8.95
C LEU A 45 8.44 13.84 -8.50
N GLY A 46 7.53 13.56 -7.56
CA GLY A 46 7.17 12.20 -7.17
C GLY A 46 6.51 11.41 -8.31
N ARG A 47 5.66 12.06 -9.12
CA ARG A 47 5.02 11.43 -10.29
C ARG A 47 5.98 11.13 -11.43
N SER A 48 7.02 11.94 -11.63
CA SER A 48 8.04 11.78 -12.67
C SER A 48 9.14 10.80 -12.30
N SER A 49 9.28 10.46 -11.01
CA SER A 49 10.14 9.37 -10.50
C SER A 49 9.50 7.99 -10.64
N ARG A 50 8.55 7.81 -11.57
CA ARG A 50 7.82 6.56 -11.76
C ARG A 50 8.82 5.50 -12.25
N ILE A 51 9.16 4.58 -11.37
CA ILE A 51 9.99 3.41 -11.67
C ILE A 51 9.38 2.73 -12.91
N PRO A 52 10.18 2.42 -13.96
CA PRO A 52 9.68 1.76 -15.16
C PRO A 52 8.86 0.52 -14.81
N ALA A 53 7.90 0.20 -15.66
CA ALA A 53 7.14 -1.04 -15.49
C ALA A 53 8.12 -2.23 -15.53
N PRO A 54 8.09 -3.12 -14.51
CA PRO A 54 9.03 -4.21 -14.40
C PRO A 54 8.82 -5.23 -15.53
N SER A 55 9.91 -5.78 -16.02
CA SER A 55 9.99 -6.85 -17.01
C SER A 55 10.85 -8.00 -16.47
N LEU A 56 10.57 -9.22 -16.93
CA LEU A 56 11.43 -10.38 -16.65
C LEU A 56 12.82 -10.25 -17.30
N ASP A 57 12.94 -9.41 -18.34
CA ASP A 57 14.20 -9.14 -19.04
C ASP A 57 15.00 -8.00 -18.41
N ASP A 58 14.54 -7.41 -17.30
CA ASP A 58 15.24 -6.31 -16.63
C ASP A 58 16.62 -6.75 -16.12
N ALA A 59 17.63 -5.91 -16.41
CA ALA A 59 19.01 -6.11 -16.01
C ALA A 59 19.38 -5.23 -14.79
N ASP A 60 20.68 -5.17 -14.48
CA ASP A 60 21.28 -4.33 -13.42
C ASP A 60 20.75 -4.64 -12.00
N PRO A 61 21.07 -5.83 -11.45
CA PRO A 61 20.58 -6.24 -10.15
C PRO A 61 21.24 -5.49 -9.00
N VAL A 62 20.42 -5.18 -7.99
CA VAL A 62 20.82 -4.73 -6.66
C VAL A 62 20.91 -5.95 -5.75
N SER A 63 22.00 -6.08 -4.99
CA SER A 63 22.25 -7.23 -4.13
C SER A 63 21.77 -6.94 -2.70
N GLN A 64 20.68 -7.57 -2.30
CA GLN A 64 20.11 -7.40 -0.95
C GLN A 64 20.10 -8.69 -0.16
N THR A 65 20.50 -8.58 1.11
CA THR A 65 20.48 -9.72 2.03
C THR A 65 19.33 -9.62 3.02
N ILE A 66 18.49 -10.64 3.05
CA ILE A 66 17.37 -10.79 3.98
C ILE A 66 17.43 -12.17 4.64
N SER A 67 17.41 -12.22 5.97
CA SER A 67 17.53 -13.48 6.74
C SER A 67 18.76 -14.34 6.38
N GLY A 68 19.88 -13.70 6.02
CA GLY A 68 21.10 -14.40 5.62
C GLY A 68 21.07 -14.97 4.20
N ARG A 69 20.05 -14.63 3.41
CA ARG A 69 19.99 -14.93 1.97
C ARG A 69 20.22 -13.69 1.15
N GLU A 70 21.18 -13.78 0.25
CA GLU A 70 21.44 -12.77 -0.76
C GLU A 70 20.50 -12.96 -1.96
N LEU A 71 19.86 -11.89 -2.37
CA LEU A 71 18.93 -11.81 -3.50
C LEU A 71 19.50 -10.80 -4.50
N SER A 72 19.39 -11.11 -5.79
CA SER A 72 19.83 -10.24 -6.89
C SER A 72 18.61 -9.71 -7.63
N ILE A 73 18.18 -8.49 -7.31
CA ILE A 73 16.88 -7.95 -7.71
C ILE A 73 17.07 -6.78 -8.68
N PRO A 74 16.48 -6.79 -9.88
CA PRO A 74 16.55 -5.65 -10.79
C PRO A 74 16.00 -4.36 -10.15
N ALA A 75 16.69 -3.23 -10.36
CA ALA A 75 16.30 -1.96 -9.77
C ALA A 75 14.85 -1.53 -10.11
N ALA A 76 14.37 -1.90 -11.30
CA ALA A 76 13.02 -1.61 -11.78
C ALA A 76 11.90 -2.36 -11.02
N TRP A 77 12.24 -3.42 -10.27
CA TRP A 77 11.25 -4.19 -9.53
C TRP A 77 10.97 -3.59 -8.15
N PHE A 78 11.86 -2.75 -7.61
CA PHE A 78 11.64 -2.11 -6.33
C PHE A 78 10.45 -1.17 -6.41
N ARG A 79 9.61 -1.19 -5.38
CA ARG A 79 8.47 -0.27 -5.27
C ARG A 79 8.91 1.13 -4.88
N TYR A 80 10.01 1.24 -4.13
CA TYR A 80 10.46 2.45 -3.49
C TYR A 80 11.94 2.70 -3.78
N GLY A 81 12.27 3.87 -4.31
CA GLY A 81 13.63 4.21 -4.76
C GLY A 81 14.66 4.20 -3.62
N GLU A 82 14.25 4.50 -2.39
CA GLU A 82 15.09 4.47 -1.19
C GLU A 82 15.56 3.06 -0.79
N GLN A 83 14.89 2.01 -1.32
CA GLN A 83 15.30 0.63 -1.14
C GLN A 83 16.31 0.17 -2.21
N ILE A 84 16.58 0.95 -3.27
CA ILE A 84 17.53 0.58 -4.33
C ILE A 84 18.96 0.84 -3.84
N ARG A 85 19.45 -0.07 -3.01
CA ARG A 85 20.80 -0.06 -2.45
C ARG A 85 21.22 -1.45 -2.00
N ASP A 86 22.51 -1.74 -2.12
CA ASP A 86 23.04 -3.01 -1.65
C ASP A 86 23.03 -3.11 -0.12
N GLY A 87 23.03 -4.36 0.36
CA GLY A 87 23.31 -4.69 1.76
C GLY A 87 22.15 -5.36 2.50
N PHE A 88 22.20 -5.29 3.82
CA PHE A 88 21.26 -5.99 4.68
C PHE A 88 19.98 -5.19 4.89
N THR A 89 18.84 -5.85 4.73
CA THR A 89 17.54 -5.28 5.04
C THR A 89 16.67 -6.29 5.78
N SER A 90 15.72 -5.76 6.54
CA SER A 90 14.69 -6.59 7.15
C SER A 90 13.58 -6.89 6.14
N GLN A 91 13.31 -5.99 5.19
CA GLN A 91 12.17 -6.03 4.28
C GLN A 91 12.57 -5.54 2.90
N ILE A 92 11.97 -6.13 1.87
CA ILE A 92 12.13 -5.72 0.48
C ILE A 92 10.74 -5.57 -0.12
N ASP A 93 10.41 -4.40 -0.66
CA ASP A 93 9.13 -4.15 -1.30
C ASP A 93 9.31 -4.05 -2.80
N LEU A 94 8.65 -4.96 -3.50
CA LEU A 94 8.69 -5.10 -4.94
C LEU A 94 7.31 -4.84 -5.52
N ARG A 95 7.29 -4.52 -6.81
CA ARG A 95 6.11 -4.53 -7.65
C ARG A 95 6.45 -5.29 -8.91
N ILE A 96 5.54 -6.15 -9.35
CA ILE A 96 5.62 -6.87 -10.62
C ILE A 96 4.31 -6.71 -11.40
N LEU A 97 4.30 -7.17 -12.63
CA LEU A 97 3.10 -7.27 -13.45
C LEU A 97 2.67 -8.74 -13.59
N TYR A 98 1.46 -9.02 -13.15
CA TYR A 98 0.81 -10.32 -13.29
C TYR A 98 -0.04 -10.32 -14.56
N ALA A 99 0.30 -11.19 -15.50
CA ALA A 99 -0.37 -11.33 -16.79
C ALA A 99 -0.64 -12.82 -17.06
N PRO A 100 -1.74 -13.39 -16.53
CA PRO A 100 -2.09 -14.77 -16.76
C PRO A 100 -2.53 -14.97 -18.22
N GLU A 101 -2.46 -16.20 -18.70
CA GLU A 101 -2.87 -16.51 -20.08
C GLU A 101 -4.34 -16.11 -20.30
N GLY A 102 -4.59 -15.35 -21.37
CA GLY A 102 -5.94 -14.90 -21.76
C GLY A 102 -6.40 -13.60 -21.11
N VAL A 103 -5.58 -12.93 -20.29
CA VAL A 103 -5.86 -11.58 -19.79
C VAL A 103 -5.00 -10.56 -20.53
N GLU A 104 -5.64 -9.61 -21.22
CA GLU A 104 -4.95 -8.62 -22.06
C GLU A 104 -4.22 -7.54 -21.26
N THR A 105 -4.72 -7.17 -20.08
CA THR A 105 -4.17 -6.10 -19.26
C THR A 105 -3.39 -6.67 -18.08
N PRO A 106 -2.05 -6.54 -18.06
CA PRO A 106 -1.26 -6.91 -16.88
C PRO A 106 -1.72 -6.13 -15.65
N MET A 107 -1.85 -6.83 -14.53
CA MET A 107 -2.30 -6.27 -13.27
C MET A 107 -1.12 -6.18 -12.31
N PRO A 108 -0.94 -5.07 -11.59
CA PRO A 108 0.15 -4.94 -10.64
C PRO A 108 -0.05 -5.88 -9.44
N VAL A 109 1.03 -6.49 -8.99
CA VAL A 109 1.10 -7.23 -7.72
C VAL A 109 2.24 -6.64 -6.90
N ASP A 110 1.90 -6.16 -5.71
CA ASP A 110 2.88 -5.71 -4.74
C ASP A 110 3.36 -6.92 -3.93
N ILE A 111 4.67 -7.04 -3.75
CA ILE A 111 5.31 -8.15 -3.04
C ILE A 111 6.18 -7.59 -1.94
N THR A 112 5.88 -7.93 -0.69
CA THR A 112 6.75 -7.63 0.45
C THR A 112 7.45 -8.91 0.91
N LEU A 113 8.77 -8.96 0.76
CA LEU A 113 9.61 -10.06 1.24
C LEU A 113 10.06 -9.80 2.68
N LEU A 114 9.90 -10.81 3.54
CA LEU A 114 10.15 -10.72 4.98
C LEU A 114 10.84 -11.99 5.50
N PRO A 115 11.63 -11.92 6.60
CA PRO A 115 11.95 -13.09 7.39
C PRO A 115 10.70 -13.88 7.76
N ARG A 116 10.76 -15.21 7.62
CA ARG A 116 9.63 -16.11 7.93
C ARG A 116 9.05 -15.91 9.33
N SER A 117 9.87 -15.55 10.31
CA SER A 117 9.44 -15.28 11.68
C SER A 117 8.47 -14.10 11.80
N ARG A 118 8.56 -13.12 10.89
CA ARG A 118 7.77 -11.87 10.89
C ARG A 118 6.44 -11.97 10.15
N ALA A 119 6.14 -13.11 9.52
CA ALA A 119 4.91 -13.30 8.78
C ALA A 119 4.23 -14.64 9.12
N ARG A 120 2.92 -14.71 8.96
CA ARG A 120 2.13 -15.94 9.10
C ARG A 120 1.45 -16.23 7.77
N ALA A 121 1.65 -17.44 7.24
CA ALA A 121 1.06 -17.83 5.96
C ALA A 121 -0.48 -17.81 6.05
N SER A 122 -1.15 -17.36 5.00
CA SER A 122 -2.61 -17.24 4.95
C SER A 122 -3.29 -18.59 5.16
N ALA A 123 -2.72 -19.68 4.64
CA ALA A 123 -3.20 -21.05 4.90
C ALA A 123 -3.18 -21.40 6.40
N SER A 124 -2.14 -20.99 7.14
CA SER A 124 -2.09 -21.21 8.59
C SER A 124 -3.06 -20.32 9.38
N LEU A 125 -3.41 -19.15 8.84
CA LEU A 125 -4.39 -18.24 9.45
C LEU A 125 -5.84 -18.70 9.20
N LEU A 126 -6.10 -19.38 8.08
CA LEU A 126 -7.40 -19.96 7.78
C LEU A 126 -7.89 -20.82 8.94
N ASP A 127 -7.12 -21.84 9.31
CA ASP A 127 -7.53 -22.82 10.31
C ASP A 127 -7.58 -22.27 11.74
N ARG A 128 -6.68 -21.33 12.06
CA ARG A 128 -6.49 -20.85 13.45
C ARG A 128 -7.30 -19.61 13.80
N VAL A 129 -7.63 -18.80 12.79
CA VAL A 129 -8.23 -17.48 13.00
C VAL A 129 -9.48 -17.33 12.16
N TYR A 130 -9.38 -17.45 10.83
CA TYR A 130 -10.47 -17.06 9.95
C TYR A 130 -11.71 -17.95 10.08
N LEU A 131 -11.55 -19.26 10.25
CA LEU A 131 -12.68 -20.17 10.46
C LEU A 131 -13.58 -19.77 11.64
N HIS A 132 -13.01 -19.17 12.69
CA HIS A 132 -13.76 -18.74 13.87
C HIS A 132 -14.41 -17.36 13.71
N GLN A 133 -14.10 -16.64 12.63
CA GLN A 133 -14.59 -15.30 12.35
C GLN A 133 -15.49 -15.25 11.11
N PHE A 134 -15.76 -16.38 10.46
CA PHE A 134 -16.67 -16.43 9.33
C PHE A 134 -18.11 -16.14 9.76
N ALA A 135 -18.79 -15.33 8.97
CA ALA A 135 -20.24 -15.24 9.02
C ALA A 135 -20.86 -16.47 8.35
N ASP A 136 -22.17 -16.64 8.53
CA ASP A 136 -22.90 -17.82 8.04
C ASP A 136 -23.04 -17.81 6.51
N GLU A 137 -22.99 -16.63 5.87
CA GLU A 137 -23.11 -16.53 4.42
C GLU A 137 -21.91 -17.14 3.69
N THR A 138 -22.12 -17.47 2.41
CA THR A 138 -21.07 -17.88 1.48
C THR A 138 -21.15 -16.96 0.28
N LEU A 139 -20.00 -16.47 -0.17
CA LEU A 139 -19.89 -15.64 -1.36
C LEU A 139 -19.62 -16.53 -2.56
N ASP A 140 -20.34 -16.25 -3.64
CA ASP A 140 -20.12 -16.85 -4.94
C ASP A 140 -19.33 -15.89 -5.85
N GLY A 141 -18.85 -16.40 -6.99
CA GLY A 141 -18.30 -15.56 -8.06
C GLY A 141 -16.83 -15.83 -8.43
N VAL A 142 -16.10 -16.62 -7.65
CA VAL A 142 -14.76 -17.09 -8.02
C VAL A 142 -14.77 -18.62 -8.21
N PRO A 143 -14.63 -19.13 -9.44
CA PRO A 143 -14.67 -20.56 -9.70
C PRO A 143 -13.62 -21.35 -8.92
N GLY A 144 -14.08 -22.33 -8.14
CA GLY A 144 -13.22 -23.24 -7.38
C GLY A 144 -12.67 -22.68 -6.08
N LEU A 145 -13.02 -21.45 -5.67
CA LEU A 145 -12.79 -20.94 -4.32
C LEU A 145 -14.09 -20.86 -3.55
N VAL A 146 -14.01 -21.05 -2.24
CA VAL A 146 -15.08 -20.73 -1.31
C VAL A 146 -14.82 -19.33 -0.76
N GLY A 147 -15.77 -18.41 -0.97
CA GLY A 147 -15.72 -17.08 -0.39
C GLY A 147 -16.51 -17.03 0.92
N LYS A 148 -15.91 -16.47 1.97
CA LYS A 148 -16.56 -16.30 3.27
C LYS A 148 -16.44 -14.86 3.75
N PRO A 149 -17.54 -14.15 4.03
CA PRO A 149 -17.47 -12.85 4.69
C PRO A 149 -17.00 -13.05 6.13
N MET A 150 -16.29 -12.06 6.65
CA MET A 150 -15.91 -12.00 8.06
C MET A 150 -17.02 -11.33 8.87
N LEU A 151 -17.19 -11.74 10.13
CA LEU A 151 -18.06 -11.05 11.08
C LEU A 151 -17.59 -9.60 11.24
N ALA A 152 -18.51 -8.63 11.22
CA ALA A 152 -18.16 -7.21 11.36
C ALA A 152 -17.60 -6.82 12.75
N SER A 153 -17.48 -7.79 13.66
CA SER A 153 -16.84 -7.61 14.96
C SER A 153 -15.31 -7.67 14.85
N ASN A 154 -14.61 -7.29 15.92
CA ASN A 154 -13.16 -7.46 16.06
C ASN A 154 -12.31 -6.82 14.93
N GLY A 155 -12.85 -5.82 14.22
CA GLY A 155 -12.13 -5.09 13.18
C GLY A 155 -12.17 -5.71 11.79
N TYR A 156 -12.98 -6.74 11.54
CA TYR A 156 -13.08 -7.40 10.22
C TYR A 156 -14.25 -6.88 9.36
N ALA A 157 -14.81 -5.71 9.70
CA ALA A 157 -15.93 -5.15 8.95
C ALA A 157 -15.54 -4.88 7.49
N GLY A 158 -16.34 -5.43 6.55
CA GLY A 158 -16.08 -5.30 5.11
C GLY A 158 -14.98 -6.22 4.59
N GLU A 159 -14.52 -7.19 5.37
CA GLU A 159 -13.51 -8.16 4.94
C GLU A 159 -14.13 -9.51 4.53
N SER A 160 -13.44 -10.21 3.61
CA SER A 160 -13.80 -11.56 3.16
C SER A 160 -12.54 -12.41 3.01
N VAL A 161 -12.68 -13.73 3.08
CA VAL A 161 -11.60 -14.68 2.81
C VAL A 161 -12.04 -15.61 1.69
N TRP A 162 -11.17 -15.77 0.69
CA TRP A 162 -11.33 -16.70 -0.42
C TRP A 162 -10.32 -17.81 -0.27
N TYR A 163 -10.77 -19.07 -0.28
CA TYR A 163 -9.88 -20.20 -0.10
C TYR A 163 -10.25 -21.42 -0.94
N ASP A 164 -9.24 -22.21 -1.31
CA ASP A 164 -9.40 -23.51 -1.94
C ASP A 164 -9.69 -24.58 -0.88
N ALA A 165 -10.94 -25.05 -0.82
CA ALA A 165 -11.35 -26.06 0.14
C ALA A 165 -10.88 -27.49 -0.21
N LEU A 166 -10.31 -27.71 -1.40
CA LEU A 166 -9.96 -29.03 -1.91
C LEU A 166 -8.47 -29.36 -1.82
N SER A 167 -7.61 -28.37 -1.56
CA SER A 167 -6.16 -28.56 -1.48
C SER A 167 -5.66 -28.65 -0.03
N PRO A 168 -4.73 -29.58 0.28
CA PRO A 168 -4.08 -29.65 1.59
C PRO A 168 -3.10 -28.49 1.83
N ASN A 169 -2.65 -27.80 0.77
CA ASN A 169 -1.93 -26.53 0.85
C ASN A 169 -2.78 -25.48 0.11
N PRO A 170 -3.81 -24.94 0.78
CA PRO A 170 -4.85 -24.19 0.10
C PRO A 170 -4.34 -22.84 -0.38
N PHE A 171 -4.85 -22.43 -1.55
CA PHE A 171 -4.82 -21.01 -1.88
C PHE A 171 -5.71 -20.29 -0.86
N VAL A 172 -5.20 -19.26 -0.18
CA VAL A 172 -5.99 -18.42 0.75
C VAL A 172 -5.63 -16.95 0.54
N ALA A 173 -6.62 -16.10 0.31
CA ALA A 173 -6.48 -14.66 0.22
C ALA A 173 -7.56 -13.97 1.06
N LYS A 174 -7.17 -12.96 1.83
CA LYS A 174 -8.10 -12.10 2.57
C LYS A 174 -8.30 -10.81 1.78
N CYS A 175 -9.53 -10.46 1.47
CA CYS A 175 -9.85 -9.28 0.68
C CYS A 175 -10.65 -8.26 1.49
N GLU A 176 -10.29 -7.00 1.34
CA GLU A 176 -10.96 -5.85 1.96
C GLU A 176 -11.81 -5.11 0.93
N GLN A 177 -13.01 -4.71 1.34
CA GLN A 177 -13.83 -3.82 0.54
C GLN A 177 -13.15 -2.47 0.34
N PRO A 178 -13.27 -1.88 -0.86
CA PRO A 178 -12.71 -0.58 -1.13
C PRO A 178 -13.39 0.49 -0.26
N LEU A 179 -12.60 1.45 0.23
CA LEU A 179 -13.14 2.62 0.95
C LEU A 179 -13.85 3.59 0.01
N ALA A 180 -13.44 3.63 -1.26
CA ALA A 180 -14.06 4.44 -2.30
C ALA A 180 -15.16 3.61 -3.02
N PRO A 181 -16.32 4.21 -3.35
CA PRO A 181 -17.43 3.50 -4.00
C PRO A 181 -17.06 2.80 -5.32
N ASP A 182 -16.14 3.41 -6.09
CA ASP A 182 -15.68 2.91 -7.39
C ASP A 182 -14.31 2.20 -7.29
N GLY A 183 -13.82 1.97 -6.07
CA GLY A 183 -12.58 1.24 -5.86
C GLY A 183 -12.76 -0.26 -6.15
N ALA A 184 -11.66 -0.94 -6.42
CA ALA A 184 -11.65 -2.39 -6.47
C ALA A 184 -11.17 -2.96 -5.14
N ALA A 185 -11.75 -4.08 -4.71
CA ALA A 185 -11.35 -4.76 -3.49
C ALA A 185 -9.88 -5.19 -3.60
N GLN A 186 -9.13 -5.02 -2.51
CA GLN A 186 -7.72 -5.42 -2.43
C GLN A 186 -7.60 -6.69 -1.63
N CYS A 187 -6.77 -7.61 -2.10
CA CYS A 187 -6.55 -8.91 -1.48
C CYS A 187 -5.11 -9.03 -1.01
N VAL A 188 -4.93 -9.69 0.13
CA VAL A 188 -3.63 -10.02 0.71
C VAL A 188 -3.50 -11.53 0.86
N ARG A 189 -2.38 -12.07 0.37
CA ARG A 189 -1.98 -13.47 0.51
C ARG A 189 -0.57 -13.53 1.05
N THR A 190 -0.34 -14.27 2.13
CA THR A 190 1.00 -14.53 2.66
C THR A 190 1.38 -15.98 2.45
N VAL A 191 2.57 -16.23 1.92
CA VAL A 191 3.13 -17.57 1.72
C VAL A 191 4.52 -17.69 2.34
N TYR A 192 4.91 -18.91 2.67
CA TYR A 192 6.31 -19.24 2.94
C TYR A 192 6.93 -19.77 1.66
N LEU A 193 8.01 -19.13 1.24
CA LEU A 193 8.74 -19.50 0.04
C LEU A 193 9.74 -20.63 0.35
N PRO A 194 10.02 -21.55 -0.60
CA PRO A 194 11.03 -22.60 -0.44
C PRO A 194 12.41 -22.07 0.00
N SER A 195 12.76 -20.86 -0.43
CA SER A 195 13.92 -20.08 -0.01
C SER A 195 14.07 -19.93 1.51
N GLY A 196 13.00 -20.04 2.28
CA GLY A 196 13.00 -19.86 3.74
C GLY A 196 12.64 -18.45 4.20
N ILE A 197 12.31 -17.55 3.28
CA ILE A 197 11.66 -16.26 3.57
C ILE A 197 10.13 -16.35 3.36
N ALA A 198 9.42 -15.31 3.72
CA ALA A 198 7.98 -15.17 3.47
C ALA A 198 7.74 -14.07 2.43
N ALA A 199 6.70 -14.24 1.62
CA ALA A 199 6.19 -13.21 0.74
C ALA A 199 4.76 -12.85 1.13
N VAL A 200 4.50 -11.55 1.23
CA VAL A 200 3.16 -10.98 1.35
C VAL A 200 2.82 -10.37 -0.01
N TYR A 201 1.81 -10.90 -0.67
CA TYR A 201 1.28 -10.40 -1.91
C TYR A 201 0.06 -9.53 -1.64
N THR A 202 0.04 -8.33 -2.22
CA THR A 202 -1.13 -7.45 -2.26
C THR A 202 -1.53 -7.23 -3.70
N PHE A 203 -2.80 -7.48 -4.02
CA PHE A 203 -3.28 -7.51 -5.39
C PHE A 203 -4.78 -7.24 -5.51
N ASP A 204 -5.23 -6.87 -6.71
CA ASP A 204 -6.64 -6.61 -7.00
C ASP A 204 -7.49 -7.89 -6.97
N ALA A 205 -8.68 -7.84 -6.39
CA ALA A 205 -9.56 -9.01 -6.26
C ALA A 205 -9.96 -9.65 -7.60
N THR A 206 -9.88 -8.93 -8.73
CA THR A 206 -10.10 -9.52 -10.06
C THR A 206 -9.11 -10.64 -10.41
N ILE A 207 -7.89 -10.61 -9.84
CA ILE A 207 -6.89 -11.67 -10.01
C ILE A 207 -7.38 -13.02 -9.49
N LEU A 208 -8.30 -13.02 -8.52
CA LEU A 208 -8.88 -14.25 -7.98
C LEU A 208 -9.51 -15.13 -9.06
N GLN A 209 -9.98 -14.57 -10.18
CA GLN A 209 -10.51 -15.36 -11.32
C GLN A 209 -9.47 -16.32 -11.94
N SER A 210 -8.20 -16.00 -11.76
CA SER A 210 -7.05 -16.74 -12.32
C SER A 210 -6.16 -17.34 -11.22
N TRP A 211 -6.69 -17.50 -10.00
CA TRP A 211 -5.93 -17.89 -8.81
C TRP A 211 -5.06 -19.15 -8.96
N ARG A 212 -5.46 -20.09 -9.83
CA ARG A 212 -4.73 -21.34 -10.10
C ARG A 212 -3.36 -21.11 -10.74
N GLN A 213 -3.22 -20.03 -11.49
CA GLN A 213 -1.97 -19.65 -12.16
C GLN A 213 -1.09 -18.77 -11.27
N PHE A 214 -1.69 -18.14 -10.23
CA PHE A 214 -1.05 -17.10 -9.43
C PHE A 214 0.31 -17.51 -8.85
N ASP A 215 0.38 -18.62 -8.12
CA ASP A 215 1.65 -19.03 -7.49
C ASP A 215 2.71 -19.42 -8.53
N GLY A 216 2.29 -19.98 -9.68
CA GLY A 216 3.19 -20.27 -10.80
C GLY A 216 3.80 -18.98 -11.38
N GLU A 217 2.99 -17.94 -11.56
CA GLU A 217 3.49 -16.62 -11.97
C GLU A 217 4.45 -16.03 -10.96
N MET A 218 4.11 -16.07 -9.66
CA MET A 218 5.00 -15.55 -8.63
C MET A 218 6.34 -16.28 -8.62
N GLN A 219 6.35 -17.60 -8.86
CA GLN A 219 7.58 -18.35 -9.03
C GLN A 219 8.40 -17.84 -10.22
N ARG A 220 7.78 -17.64 -11.40
CA ARG A 220 8.48 -17.14 -12.60
C ARG A 220 9.23 -15.83 -12.35
N TRP A 221 8.66 -14.94 -11.54
CA TRP A 221 9.30 -13.69 -11.13
C TRP A 221 10.34 -13.87 -10.02
N LEU A 222 10.05 -14.65 -8.98
CA LEU A 222 10.86 -14.69 -7.76
C LEU A 222 12.03 -15.68 -7.83
N GLU A 223 11.97 -16.69 -8.69
CA GLU A 223 13.02 -17.69 -8.83
C GLU A 223 14.34 -17.12 -9.38
N PRO A 224 14.35 -16.30 -10.47
CA PRO A 224 15.59 -15.74 -11.01
C PRO A 224 16.34 -14.82 -10.04
N VAL A 225 15.63 -14.16 -9.12
CA VAL A 225 16.21 -13.26 -8.11
C VAL A 225 16.61 -13.97 -6.81
N GLY A 226 16.44 -15.30 -6.77
CA GLY A 226 16.78 -16.13 -5.61
C GLY A 226 15.79 -16.04 -4.45
N ALA A 227 14.60 -15.49 -4.66
CA ALA A 227 13.59 -15.33 -3.62
C ALA A 227 12.67 -16.56 -3.48
N TRP A 228 12.57 -17.42 -4.51
CA TRP A 228 11.78 -18.65 -4.45
C TRP A 228 12.50 -19.80 -3.75
#